data_AF-A0A536X9G1-F1
#
_entry.id   AF-A0A536X9G1-F1
#
_cell.length_a   1.000
_cell.length_b   1.000
_cell.length_c   1.000
_cell.angle_alpha   90.00
_cell.angle_beta   90.00
_cell.angle_gamma   90.00
#
_symmetry.space_group_name_H-M   'P 1'
#
loop_
_entity.id
_entity.type
_entity.pdbx_description
1 polymer ?
#
loop_
_entity_poly.entity_id
_entity_poly.type
_entity_poly.pdbx_seq_one_letter_code
_entity_poly.pdbx_strand_id
1 'polypeptide(L)'
;MAQLKLLSVLGLAAFFGLWTLIAISGLVQPQFLPTPLAVAEEFWRLLQIPFAGYTLEQHLLSSLGRFGLGFALAAVIGVPLGLAMGWFRTLDAIVTPLFDALRFVAPIAWVPFAALWFGTGIGGPVLIIFSGAFPPCLINAYRGAKFVEPRYIEAARMMGASHLRMVSEVLLPASIPSIV
;
A
#
# COMPACT_ATOMS: atom_id res chain seq x y z
N MET A 1 21.81 -27.43 -5.89
CA MET A 1 21.51 -26.18 -6.62
C MET A 1 21.07 -26.39 -8.07
N ALA A 2 21.71 -27.27 -8.86
CA ALA A 2 21.31 -27.52 -10.26
C ALA A 2 19.89 -28.08 -10.42
N GLN A 3 19.46 -28.99 -9.55
CA GLN A 3 18.12 -29.58 -9.55
C GLN A 3 17.01 -28.55 -9.27
N LEU A 4 17.24 -27.59 -8.36
CA LEU A 4 16.28 -26.50 -8.09
C LEU A 4 16.14 -25.57 -9.30
N LYS A 5 17.25 -25.21 -9.96
CA LYS A 5 17.21 -24.40 -11.18
C LYS A 5 16.44 -25.11 -12.31
N LEU A 6 16.64 -26.42 -12.47
CA LEU A 6 15.91 -27.23 -13.46
C LEU A 6 14.40 -27.23 -13.19
N LEU A 7 13.99 -27.41 -11.93
CA LEU A 7 12.58 -27.34 -11.54
C LEU A 7 11.97 -25.96 -11.80
N SER A 8 12.71 -24.88 -11.54
CA SER A 8 12.26 -23.52 -11.84
C SER A 8 12.07 -23.29 -13.34
N VAL A 9 13.00 -23.76 -14.19
CA VAL A 9 12.89 -23.64 -15.65
C VAL A 9 11.72 -24.46 -16.18
N LEU A 10 11.55 -25.69 -15.70
CA LEU A 10 10.41 -26.53 -16.07
C LEU A 10 9.07 -25.92 -15.62
N GLY A 11 9.01 -25.31 -14.44
CA GLY A 11 7.83 -24.60 -13.97
C GLY A 11 7.46 -23.41 -14.85
N LEU A 12 8.44 -22.58 -15.22
CA LEU A 12 8.25 -21.48 -16.15
C LEU A 12 7.80 -21.95 -17.54
N ALA A 13 8.45 -22.98 -18.08
CA ALA A 13 8.09 -23.55 -19.37
C ALA A 13 6.69 -24.16 -19.36
N ALA A 14 6.31 -24.87 -18.29
CA ALA A 14 4.97 -25.41 -18.11
C ALA A 14 3.92 -24.29 -18.01
N PHE A 15 4.21 -23.21 -17.28
CA PHE A 15 3.32 -22.07 -17.14
C PHE A 15 3.05 -21.39 -18.49
N PHE A 16 4.10 -20.98 -19.21
CA PHE A 16 3.94 -20.33 -20.52
C PHE A 16 3.40 -21.30 -21.58
N GLY A 17 3.76 -22.57 -21.51
CA GLY A 17 3.23 -23.62 -22.37
C GLY A 17 1.72 -23.79 -22.19
N LEU A 18 1.25 -23.97 -20.95
CA LEU A 18 -0.18 -24.09 -20.63
C LEU A 18 -0.94 -22.82 -21.01
N TRP A 19 -0.43 -21.64 -20.69
CA TRP A 19 -1.07 -20.37 -21.08
C TRP A 19 -1.20 -20.27 -22.60
N THR A 20 -0.13 -20.53 -23.34
CA THR A 20 -0.16 -20.47 -24.81
C THR A 20 -1.13 -21.49 -25.40
N LEU A 21 -1.15 -22.73 -24.88
CA LEU A 21 -2.07 -23.77 -25.31
C LEU A 21 -3.52 -23.37 -25.07
N ILE A 22 -3.85 -22.85 -23.89
CA ILE A 22 -5.22 -22.42 -23.57
C ILE A 22 -5.61 -21.21 -24.43
N ALA A 23 -4.73 -20.22 -24.59
CA ALA A 23 -5.01 -19.03 -25.39
C ALA A 23 -5.26 -19.36 -26.87
N ILE A 24 -4.51 -20.32 -27.45
CA ILE A 24 -4.68 -20.72 -28.87
C ILE A 24 -5.84 -21.71 -29.05
N SER A 25 -6.20 -22.48 -28.01
CA SER A 25 -7.28 -23.49 -28.09
C SER A 25 -8.67 -22.93 -28.43
N GLY A 26 -8.87 -21.60 -28.32
CA GLY A 26 -10.16 -20.96 -28.55
C GLY A 26 -11.19 -21.16 -27.44
N LEU A 27 -10.81 -21.84 -26.35
CA LEU A 27 -11.65 -22.02 -25.15
C LEU A 27 -12.00 -20.68 -24.47
N VAL A 28 -11.14 -19.68 -24.63
CA VAL A 28 -11.30 -18.33 -24.06
C VAL A 28 -11.15 -17.31 -25.19
N GLN A 29 -11.99 -16.28 -25.18
CA GLN A 29 -11.91 -15.24 -26.20
C GLN A 29 -10.57 -14.48 -26.07
N PRO A 30 -9.90 -14.14 -27.19
CA PRO A 30 -8.59 -13.47 -27.16
C PRO A 30 -8.55 -12.14 -26.39
N GLN A 31 -9.70 -11.48 -26.22
CA GLN A 31 -9.83 -10.27 -25.41
C GLN A 31 -9.64 -10.50 -23.90
N PHE A 32 -9.95 -11.70 -23.42
CA PHE A 32 -9.80 -12.07 -22.00
C PHE A 32 -8.51 -12.84 -21.74
N LEU A 33 -8.01 -13.59 -22.74
CA LEU A 33 -6.78 -14.36 -22.63
C LEU A 33 -5.94 -14.28 -23.92
N PRO A 34 -5.25 -13.16 -24.16
CA PRO A 34 -4.29 -13.05 -25.25
C PRO A 34 -3.10 -14.00 -25.04
N THR A 35 -2.42 -14.35 -26.12
CA THR A 35 -1.19 -15.18 -26.05
C THR A 35 -0.06 -14.38 -25.39
N PRO A 36 0.91 -15.05 -24.73
CA PRO A 36 2.07 -14.37 -24.14
C PRO A 36 2.83 -13.48 -25.13
N LEU A 37 2.93 -13.93 -26.38
CA LEU A 37 3.57 -13.16 -27.46
C LEU A 37 2.76 -11.90 -27.79
N ALA A 38 1.44 -12.00 -27.92
CA ALA A 38 0.59 -10.85 -28.19
C ALA A 38 0.66 -9.81 -27.05
N VAL A 39 0.77 -10.26 -25.79
CA VAL A 39 1.01 -9.36 -24.65
C VAL A 39 2.36 -8.65 -24.76
N ALA A 40 3.42 -9.35 -25.15
CA ALA A 40 4.75 -8.76 -25.31
C ALA A 40 4.80 -7.75 -26.47
N GLU A 41 4.17 -8.07 -27.59
CA GLU A 41 4.03 -7.17 -28.75
C GLU A 41 3.24 -5.91 -28.38
N GLU A 42 2.11 -6.08 -27.69
CA GLU A 42 1.29 -4.96 -27.24
C GLU A 42 2.02 -4.08 -26.21
N PHE A 43 2.76 -4.69 -25.28
CA PHE A 43 3.60 -3.96 -24.33
C PHE A 43 4.64 -3.10 -25.06
N TRP A 44 5.35 -3.67 -26.04
CA TRP A 44 6.32 -2.93 -26.85
C TRP A 44 5.66 -1.83 -27.68
N ARG A 45 4.48 -2.11 -28.23
CA ARG A 45 3.68 -1.13 -28.98
C ARG A 45 3.28 0.06 -28.12
N LEU A 46 2.77 -0.16 -26.90
CA LEU A 46 2.32 0.88 -25.98
C LEU A 46 3.46 1.73 -25.41
N LEU A 47 4.70 1.22 -25.42
CA LEU A 47 5.88 2.02 -25.11
C LEU A 47 6.17 3.09 -26.17
N GLN A 48 5.86 2.82 -27.44
CA GLN A 48 6.23 3.69 -28.56
C GLN A 48 5.03 4.50 -29.09
N ILE A 49 3.85 3.90 -29.12
CA ILE A 49 2.65 4.44 -29.73
C ILE A 49 1.69 4.90 -28.63
N PRO A 50 1.30 6.18 -28.59
CA PRO A 50 0.36 6.69 -27.60
C PRO A 50 -0.99 5.97 -27.65
N PHE A 51 -1.50 5.61 -26.47
CA PHE A 51 -2.84 5.10 -26.28
C PHE A 51 -3.65 6.12 -25.48
N ALA A 52 -4.82 6.51 -26.01
CA ALA A 52 -5.64 7.59 -25.45
C ALA A 52 -4.86 8.92 -25.27
N GLY A 53 -3.93 9.21 -26.19
CA GLY A 53 -3.13 10.45 -26.19
C GLY A 53 -1.87 10.42 -25.32
N TYR A 54 -1.60 9.33 -24.60
CA TYR A 54 -0.45 9.20 -23.70
C TYR A 54 0.30 7.89 -23.91
N THR A 55 1.60 7.87 -23.68
CA THR A 55 2.41 6.63 -23.73
C THR A 55 2.22 5.78 -22.46
N LEU A 56 2.61 4.51 -22.52
CA LEU A 56 2.55 3.60 -21.36
C LEU A 56 3.28 4.18 -20.14
N GLU A 57 4.44 4.81 -20.35
CA GLU A 57 5.24 5.42 -19.30
C GLU A 57 4.48 6.57 -18.61
N GLN A 58 3.77 7.40 -19.36
CA GLN A 58 2.95 8.48 -18.81
C GLN A 58 1.76 7.95 -18.00
N HIS A 59 1.10 6.90 -18.48
CA HIS A 59 0.03 6.23 -17.72
C HIS A 59 0.57 5.63 -16.42
N LEU A 60 1.74 4.99 -16.47
CA LEU A 60 2.41 4.40 -15.32
C LEU A 60 2.78 5.47 -14.28
N LEU A 61 3.42 6.56 -14.70
CA LEU A 61 3.78 7.67 -13.83
C LEU A 61 2.55 8.35 -13.22
N SER A 62 1.47 8.53 -13.99
CA SER A 62 0.21 9.07 -13.46
C SER A 62 -0.40 8.14 -12.40
N SER A 63 -0.38 6.82 -12.63
CA SER A 63 -0.89 5.83 -11.68
C SER A 63 -0.05 5.79 -10.41
N LEU A 64 1.27 5.70 -10.55
CA LEU A 64 2.22 5.75 -9.43
C LEU A 64 2.15 7.07 -8.67
N GLY A 65 1.95 8.19 -9.35
CA GLY A 65 1.78 9.50 -8.71
C GLY A 65 0.53 9.56 -7.83
N ARG A 66 -0.62 9.07 -8.32
CA ARG A 66 -1.86 8.97 -7.54
C ARG A 66 -1.69 8.05 -6.33
N PHE A 67 -1.06 6.89 -6.53
CA PHE A 67 -0.77 5.94 -5.46
C PHE A 67 0.17 6.54 -4.42
N GLY A 68 1.29 7.11 -4.85
CA GLY A 68 2.29 7.73 -3.99
C GLY A 68 1.71 8.88 -3.17
N LEU A 69 0.88 9.74 -3.76
CA LEU A 69 0.21 10.82 -3.02
C LEU A 69 -0.77 10.30 -1.97
N GLY A 70 -1.64 9.35 -2.34
CA GLY A 70 -2.62 8.78 -1.40
C GLY A 70 -1.95 8.03 -0.26
N PHE A 71 -0.93 7.23 -0.57
CA PHE A 71 -0.13 6.51 0.42
C PHE A 71 0.67 7.46 1.32
N ALA A 72 1.33 8.47 0.74
CA ALA A 72 2.10 9.44 1.52
C ALA A 72 1.20 10.21 2.50
N LEU A 73 0.01 10.64 2.08
CA LEU A 73 -0.97 11.25 2.99
C LEU A 73 -1.39 10.29 4.10
N ALA A 74 -1.65 9.02 3.76
CA ALA A 74 -2.00 8.00 4.74
C ALA A 74 -0.89 7.77 5.76
N ALA A 75 0.37 7.71 5.32
CA ALA A 75 1.52 7.53 6.19
C ALA A 75 1.78 8.77 7.07
N VAL A 76 1.79 9.97 6.46
CA VAL A 76 2.06 11.25 7.15
C VAL A 76 0.99 11.57 8.19
N ILE A 77 -0.25 11.13 8.00
CA ILE A 77 -1.33 11.35 8.98
C ILE A 77 -1.46 10.15 9.93
N GLY A 78 -1.50 8.93 9.38
CA GLY A 78 -1.76 7.70 10.13
C GLY A 78 -0.63 7.33 11.08
N VAL A 79 0.64 7.47 10.67
CA VAL A 79 1.78 7.09 11.52
C VAL A 79 1.88 8.01 12.75
N PRO A 80 1.89 9.35 12.63
CA PRO A 80 1.94 10.21 13.80
C PRO A 80 0.72 10.03 14.71
N LEU A 81 -0.48 9.87 14.13
CA LEU A 81 -1.69 9.63 14.92
C LEU A 81 -1.63 8.30 15.68
N GLY A 82 -1.20 7.22 15.03
CA GLY A 82 -1.04 5.91 15.66
C GLY A 82 0.01 5.94 16.78
N LEU A 83 1.16 6.57 16.57
CA LEU A 83 2.18 6.76 17.61
C LEU A 83 1.63 7.58 18.79
N ALA A 84 0.91 8.67 18.51
CA ALA A 84 0.31 9.52 19.52
C ALA A 84 -0.76 8.77 20.33
N MET A 85 -1.58 7.94 19.69
CA MET A 85 -2.54 7.07 20.37
C MET A 85 -1.83 6.04 21.26
N GLY A 86 -0.72 5.45 20.80
CA GLY A 86 0.05 4.50 21.60
C GLY A 86 0.72 5.14 22.83
N TRP A 87 1.06 6.43 22.75
CA TRP A 87 1.70 7.17 23.84
C TRP A 87 0.72 7.82 24.82
N PHE A 88 -0.36 8.44 24.31
CA PHE A 88 -1.31 9.21 25.10
C PHE A 88 -2.63 8.46 25.26
N ARG A 89 -2.90 7.94 26.47
CA ARG A 89 -4.15 7.21 26.80
C ARG A 89 -5.42 8.01 26.50
N THR A 90 -5.38 9.32 26.65
CA THR A 90 -6.53 10.20 26.34
C THR A 90 -6.83 10.22 24.84
N LEU A 91 -5.80 10.30 23.98
CA LEU A 91 -5.98 10.24 22.53
C LEU A 91 -6.44 8.85 22.09
N ASP A 92 -5.88 7.79 22.69
CA ASP A 92 -6.34 6.41 22.45
C ASP A 92 -7.84 6.27 22.69
N ALA A 93 -8.33 6.74 23.84
CA ALA A 93 -9.74 6.64 24.21
C ALA A 93 -10.69 7.45 23.31
N ILE A 94 -10.25 8.60 22.79
CA ILE A 94 -11.07 9.46 21.93
C ILE A 94 -11.10 8.94 20.49
N VAL A 95 -9.94 8.55 19.94
CA VAL A 95 -9.81 8.21 18.52
C VAL A 95 -10.26 6.78 18.23
N THR A 96 -10.03 5.84 19.15
CA THR A 96 -10.40 4.41 18.96
C THR A 96 -11.85 4.20 18.53
N PRO A 97 -12.89 4.74 19.21
CA PRO A 97 -14.28 4.50 18.80
C PRO A 97 -14.59 5.06 17.41
N LEU A 98 -14.04 6.23 17.07
CA LEU A 98 -14.21 6.84 15.75
C LEU A 98 -13.51 6.02 14.66
N PHE A 99 -12.28 5.56 14.94
CA PHE A 99 -11.50 4.75 14.03
C PHE A 99 -12.12 3.37 13.81
N ASP A 100 -12.60 2.71 14.87
CA ASP A 100 -13.27 1.42 14.79
C ASP A 100 -14.55 1.51 13.94
N ALA A 101 -15.29 2.61 14.00
CA ALA A 101 -16.47 2.81 13.14
C ALA A 101 -16.08 2.95 11.66
N LEU A 102 -15.02 3.70 11.36
CA LEU A 102 -14.62 4.02 9.99
C LEU A 102 -13.80 2.92 9.30
N ARG A 103 -13.01 2.14 10.05
CA ARG A 103 -12.06 1.18 9.46
C ARG A 103 -12.72 -0.01 8.74
N PHE A 104 -13.99 -0.29 9.03
CA PHE A 104 -14.73 -1.36 8.36
C PHE A 104 -15.37 -0.92 7.04
N VAL A 105 -15.34 0.38 6.74
CA VAL A 105 -15.84 0.91 5.48
C VAL A 105 -14.85 0.55 4.38
N ALA A 106 -15.29 -0.24 3.40
CA ALA A 106 -14.46 -0.61 2.27
C ALA A 106 -14.00 0.65 1.50
N PRO A 107 -12.73 0.74 1.06
CA PRO A 107 -12.22 1.90 0.32
C PRO A 107 -13.06 2.27 -0.91
N ILE A 108 -13.62 1.27 -1.58
CA ILE A 108 -14.48 1.46 -2.75
C ILE A 108 -15.83 2.13 -2.42
N ALA A 109 -16.29 2.06 -1.17
CA ALA A 109 -17.50 2.77 -0.74
C ALA A 109 -17.36 4.30 -0.79
N TRP A 110 -16.11 4.80 -0.85
CA TRP A 110 -15.82 6.23 -0.97
C TRP A 110 -15.87 6.76 -2.40
N VAL A 111 -15.99 5.90 -3.42
CA VAL A 111 -16.05 6.29 -4.84
C VAL A 111 -17.08 7.40 -5.14
N PRO A 112 -18.36 7.33 -4.71
CA PRO A 112 -19.33 8.39 -5.01
C PRO A 112 -18.94 9.73 -4.39
N PHE A 113 -18.40 9.72 -3.17
CA PHE A 113 -17.93 10.94 -2.49
C PHE A 113 -16.68 11.52 -3.16
N ALA A 114 -15.75 10.65 -3.54
CA ALA A 114 -14.55 11.01 -4.30
C ALA A 114 -14.92 11.69 -5.62
N ALA A 115 -15.88 11.13 -6.36
CA ALA A 115 -16.37 11.68 -7.61
C ALA A 115 -17.10 13.02 -7.41
N LEU A 116 -17.91 13.15 -6.35
CA LEU A 116 -18.66 14.38 -6.06
C LEU A 116 -17.74 15.54 -5.63
N TRP A 117 -16.79 15.28 -4.73
CA TRP A 117 -15.94 16.34 -4.16
C TRP A 117 -14.74 16.70 -5.03
N PHE A 118 -14.13 15.71 -5.69
CA PHE A 118 -12.86 15.88 -6.40
C PHE A 118 -12.98 15.61 -7.91
N GLY A 119 -14.12 15.14 -8.39
CA GLY A 119 -14.32 14.77 -9.79
C GLY A 119 -13.51 13.54 -10.22
N THR A 120 -13.30 13.42 -11.53
CA THR A 120 -12.54 12.32 -12.18
C THR A 120 -11.04 12.60 -12.30
N GLY A 121 -10.56 13.69 -11.69
CA GLY A 121 -9.16 14.08 -11.72
C GLY A 121 -8.27 13.26 -10.78
N ILE A 122 -7.25 13.90 -10.22
CA ILE A 122 -6.28 13.24 -9.32
C ILE A 122 -6.86 12.99 -7.92
N GLY A 123 -7.67 13.92 -7.40
CA GLY A 123 -8.13 13.89 -6.01
C GLY A 123 -9.03 12.70 -5.68
N GLY A 124 -9.89 12.28 -6.60
CA GLY A 124 -10.81 11.16 -6.37
C GLY A 124 -10.08 9.83 -6.09
N PRO A 125 -9.20 9.36 -7.00
CA PRO A 125 -8.36 8.19 -6.77
C PRO A 125 -7.49 8.32 -5.51
N VAL A 126 -6.94 9.50 -5.24
CA VAL A 126 -6.10 9.75 -4.05
C VAL A 126 -6.89 9.53 -2.75
N LEU A 127 -8.14 9.99 -2.67
CA LEU A 127 -9.00 9.77 -1.50
C LEU A 127 -9.25 8.27 -1.25
N ILE A 128 -9.53 7.53 -2.32
CA ILE A 128 -9.79 6.08 -2.24
C ILE A 128 -8.53 5.36 -1.73
N ILE A 129 -7.37 5.68 -2.29
CA ILE A 129 -6.09 5.09 -1.88
C ILE A 129 -5.78 5.46 -0.42
N PHE A 130 -5.97 6.72 -0.04
CA PHE A 130 -5.83 7.18 1.34
C PHE A 130 -6.73 6.39 2.28
N SER A 131 -8.01 6.21 1.95
CA SER A 131 -8.96 5.48 2.80
C SER A 131 -8.58 4.02 3.04
N GLY A 132 -7.93 3.37 2.07
CA GLY A 132 -7.44 2.00 2.21
C GLY A 132 -6.07 1.88 2.89
N ALA A 133 -5.17 2.83 2.65
CA ALA A 133 -3.83 2.82 3.21
C ALA A 133 -3.76 3.38 4.64
N PHE A 134 -4.69 4.26 5.02
CA PHE A 134 -4.70 4.91 6.34
C PHE A 134 -4.87 3.92 7.51
N PRO A 135 -5.83 2.98 7.50
CA PRO A 135 -6.00 2.04 8.60
C PRO A 135 -4.77 1.19 8.92
N PRO A 136 -4.11 0.51 7.95
CA PRO A 136 -2.91 -0.26 8.26
C PRO A 136 -1.75 0.63 8.75
N CYS A 137 -1.53 1.82 8.17
CA CYS A 137 -0.51 2.76 8.64
C CYS A 137 -0.73 3.15 10.12
N LEU A 138 -1.97 3.48 10.49
CA LEU A 138 -2.32 3.85 11.85
C LEU A 138 -2.18 2.66 12.81
N ILE A 139 -2.72 1.49 12.46
CA ILE A 139 -2.70 0.30 13.31
C ILE A 139 -1.27 -0.17 13.56
N ASN A 140 -0.44 -0.19 12.53
CA ASN A 140 0.96 -0.61 12.64
C ASN A 140 1.77 0.33 13.54
N ALA A 141 1.59 1.65 13.37
CA ALA A 141 2.20 2.64 14.24
C ALA A 141 1.70 2.56 15.69
N TYR A 142 0.39 2.39 15.88
CA TYR A 142 -0.23 2.23 17.19
C TYR A 142 0.30 1.01 17.93
N ARG A 143 0.32 -0.15 17.26
CA ARG A 143 0.88 -1.40 17.83
C ARG A 143 2.36 -1.24 18.12
N GLY A 144 3.11 -0.67 17.18
CA GLY A 144 4.54 -0.40 17.35
C GLY A 144 4.82 0.45 18.59
N ALA A 145 3.99 1.44 18.89
CA ALA A 145 4.14 2.27 20.09
C ALA A 145 3.68 1.56 21.36
N LYS A 146 2.56 0.83 21.31
CA LYS A 146 1.95 0.19 22.48
C LYS A 146 2.72 -1.04 22.97
N PHE A 147 3.44 -1.73 22.08
CA PHE A 147 4.19 -2.96 22.38
C PHE A 147 5.70 -2.73 22.56
N VAL A 148 6.17 -1.48 22.67
CA VAL A 148 7.56 -1.21 23.06
C VAL A 148 7.82 -1.80 24.45
N GLU A 149 8.93 -2.53 24.60
CA GLU A 149 9.29 -3.15 25.88
C GLU A 149 9.38 -2.08 26.99
N PRO A 150 8.69 -2.27 28.14
CA PRO A 150 8.73 -1.32 29.25
C PRO A 150 10.14 -0.97 29.72
N ARG A 151 11.08 -1.91 29.61
CA ARG A 151 12.49 -1.75 29.98
C ARG A 151 13.17 -0.61 29.23
N TYR A 152 12.84 -0.39 27.96
CA TYR A 152 13.38 0.74 27.19
C TYR A 152 12.87 2.09 27.71
N ILE A 153 11.60 2.15 28.08
CA ILE A 153 10.96 3.35 28.63
C ILE A 153 11.52 3.66 30.04
N GLU A 154 11.66 2.64 30.89
CA GLU A 154 12.22 2.76 32.23
C GLU A 154 13.68 3.21 32.21
N ALA A 155 14.52 2.59 31.35
CA ALA A 155 15.92 2.99 31.20
C ALA A 155 16.06 4.44 30.74
N ALA A 156 15.25 4.88 29.78
CA ALA A 156 15.24 6.26 29.31
C ALA A 156 14.81 7.25 30.39
N ARG A 157 13.81 6.88 31.22
CA ARG A 157 13.39 7.68 32.39
C ARG A 157 14.49 7.81 33.43
N MET A 158 15.22 6.73 33.72
CA MET A 158 16.35 6.77 34.67
C MET A 158 17.48 7.69 34.17
N MET A 159 17.66 7.82 32.86
CA MET A 159 18.60 8.78 32.26
C MET A 159 18.06 10.22 32.16
N GLY A 160 16.87 10.50 32.71
CA GLY A 160 16.28 11.84 32.70
C GLY A 160 15.74 12.29 31.34
N ALA A 161 15.37 11.36 30.45
CA ALA A 161 14.80 11.71 29.15
C ALA A 161 13.47 12.48 29.32
N SER A 162 13.36 13.64 28.65
CA SER A 162 12.11 14.41 28.58
C SER A 162 11.08 13.68 27.71
N HIS A 163 9.80 14.06 27.79
CA HIS A 163 8.73 13.45 26.98
C HIS A 163 9.02 13.46 25.48
N LEU A 164 9.57 14.56 24.94
CA LEU A 164 9.93 14.66 23.53
C LEU A 164 11.04 13.68 23.17
N ARG A 165 12.10 13.59 24.00
CA ARG A 165 13.19 12.62 23.81
C ARG A 165 12.69 11.18 23.91
N MET A 166 11.75 10.91 24.81
CA MET A 166 11.15 9.59 24.94
C MET A 166 10.44 9.17 23.66
N VAL A 167 9.71 10.09 23.03
CA VAL A 167 9.01 9.83 21.77
C VAL A 167 9.99 9.70 20.60
N SER A 168 10.93 10.63 20.44
CA SER A 168 11.82 10.67 19.26
C SER A 168 12.99 9.70 19.32
N GLU A 169 13.58 9.46 20.49
CA GLU A 169 14.82 8.69 20.67
C GLU A 169 14.56 7.24 21.12
N VAL A 170 13.36 6.92 21.62
CA VAL A 170 13.05 5.58 22.16
C VAL A 170 11.82 4.98 21.50
N LEU A 171 10.66 5.65 21.61
CA LEU A 171 9.40 5.14 21.09
C LEU A 171 9.46 4.98 19.56
N LEU A 172 9.75 6.07 18.84
CA LEU A 172 9.77 6.08 17.39
C LEU A 172 10.75 5.03 16.82
N PRO A 173 12.05 4.95 17.23
CA PRO A 173 12.96 3.94 16.72
C PRO A 173 12.54 2.50 17.05
N ALA A 174 12.01 2.25 18.25
CA ALA A 174 11.54 0.93 18.65
C ALA A 174 10.28 0.50 17.88
N SER A 175 9.46 1.45 17.44
CA SER A 175 8.25 1.20 16.66
C SER A 175 8.49 1.02 15.16
N ILE A 176 9.64 1.45 14.62
CA ILE A 176 9.95 1.37 13.18
C ILE A 176 9.70 -0.04 12.60
N PRO A 177 10.19 -1.15 13.20
CA PRO A 177 9.99 -2.49 12.63
C PRO A 177 8.52 -2.92 12.52
N SER A 178 7.61 -2.27 13.26
CA SER A 178 6.18 -2.52 13.12
C SER A 178 5.52 -1.62 12.07
N ILE A 179 6.12 -0.46 11.76
CA ILE A 179 5.57 0.55 10.84
C ILE A 179 5.87 0.21 9.37
N VAL A 180 7.11 -0.24 9.07
CA VAL A 180 7.57 -0.59 7.71
C VAL A 180 7.28 -2.03 7.32
#